data_AF-A0A7C8CUN8-F1
#
_entry.id   AF-A0A7C8CUN8-F1
#
_cell.length_a   1.000
_cell.length_b   1.000
_cell.length_c   1.000
_cell.angle_alpha   90.00
_cell.angle_beta   90.00
_cell.angle_gamma   90.00
#
_symmetry.space_group_name_H-M   'P 1'
#
loop_
_entity.id
_entity.type
_entity.pdbx_description
1 polymer ?
#
loop_
_entity_poly.entity_id
_entity_poly.type
_entity_poly.pdbx_seq_one_letter_code
_entity_poly.pdbx_strand_id
1 'polypeptide(L)'
;MLANWLSSAGDTTADFQVATSAGFTFSDNCGNTAEEHTNTGSATVSVVYHYCVAKEVPPTETGCLCERPSPHYRRPGSLLLFPEFDNRMGDVSVLTVTNTDCTGAAGGQNVDVEFIYIDEDGCAEYNKTETLTPCDTLTLLTNFHNPNHEQGYVYAFAKNQDGDPIVWNHLIGSLLVISGFQAFDYGLNPVVFQGMGDQGTLTDIDMDGNRDLDGAEYEPAPDTILIPRFLGQDPPPAKGQVAGFRSQLILIALTGGRQFDTQVCFLFWNDNEEQFSAQHTFSCWEKPYLDEITFAFRNTYLKTTDHDLDEIIGADHRESGWICLQGCLATSAQESIMDPSIYAVLVERVGSFGVADLPFECGIRMNGALLPDHIFGDGDPTPVNGDNQ
;
A
#
# COMPACT_ATOMS: atom_id res chain seq x y z
N MET A 1 27.95 19.37 -29.30
CA MET A 1 27.06 19.89 -30.37
C MET A 1 25.82 19.01 -30.33
N LEU A 2 24.61 19.59 -30.28
CA LEU A 2 23.32 18.98 -29.90
C LEU A 2 22.98 19.14 -28.41
N ALA A 3 22.75 20.39 -28.02
CA ALA A 3 21.66 20.70 -27.11
C ALA A 3 20.54 21.31 -27.97
N ASN A 4 19.30 21.08 -27.55
CA ASN A 4 18.02 21.42 -28.17
C ASN A 4 17.51 20.35 -29.14
N TRP A 5 16.44 19.65 -28.74
CA TRP A 5 15.17 19.49 -29.46
C TRP A 5 14.31 18.44 -28.73
N LEU A 6 13.12 18.86 -28.26
CA LEU A 6 11.81 18.17 -28.26
C LEU A 6 10.97 18.56 -27.04
N SER A 7 9.89 19.29 -27.33
CA SER A 7 8.82 19.66 -26.40
C SER A 7 7.48 19.19 -26.97
N SER A 8 7.35 17.90 -27.26
CA SER A 8 6.09 17.32 -27.73
C SER A 8 5.93 15.91 -27.20
N ALA A 9 4.79 15.67 -26.56
CA ALA A 9 4.34 14.36 -26.09
C ALA A 9 4.29 13.33 -27.24
N GLY A 10 4.81 12.13 -26.97
CA GLY A 10 4.80 10.97 -27.88
C GLY A 10 6.13 10.23 -27.89
N ASP A 11 6.09 8.91 -28.12
CA ASP A 11 7.28 8.07 -28.33
C ASP A 11 8.15 8.69 -29.42
N THR A 12 9.39 9.03 -29.08
CA THR A 12 10.37 9.53 -30.04
C THR A 12 11.49 8.50 -30.18
N THR A 13 11.74 8.09 -31.42
CA THR A 13 12.87 7.22 -31.74
C THR A 13 14.04 8.09 -32.20
N ALA A 14 15.18 7.93 -31.56
CA ALA A 14 16.43 8.55 -32.01
C ALA A 14 17.43 7.45 -32.42
N ASP A 15 17.95 7.55 -33.64
CA ASP A 15 18.95 6.62 -34.16
C ASP A 15 20.36 7.22 -33.97
N PHE A 16 21.25 6.46 -33.33
CA PHE A 16 22.66 6.82 -33.18
C PHE A 16 23.57 5.81 -33.88
N GLN A 17 24.63 6.31 -34.51
CA GLN A 17 25.71 5.50 -35.07
C GLN A 17 26.87 5.47 -34.08
N VAL A 18 27.18 4.30 -33.53
CA VAL A 18 28.29 4.13 -32.59
C VAL A 18 29.43 3.34 -33.23
N ALA A 19 30.64 3.90 -33.21
CA ALA A 19 31.85 3.24 -33.69
C ALA A 19 32.59 2.55 -32.53
N THR A 20 32.51 1.21 -32.50
CA THR A 20 33.37 0.23 -31.79
C THR A 20 33.49 0.29 -30.25
N SER A 21 33.25 -0.90 -29.65
CA SER A 21 33.72 -1.41 -28.34
C SER A 21 33.62 -0.50 -27.11
N ALA A 22 32.46 0.12 -26.90
CA ALA A 22 32.08 0.61 -25.57
C ALA A 22 30.82 -0.17 -25.15
N GLY A 23 30.83 -0.72 -23.93
CA GLY A 23 29.59 -1.11 -23.26
C GLY A 23 28.81 0.18 -22.96
N PHE A 24 27.50 0.16 -23.24
CA PHE A 24 26.60 1.25 -22.89
C PHE A 24 25.61 0.70 -21.87
N THR A 25 25.55 1.36 -20.72
CA THR A 25 24.48 1.16 -19.75
C THR A 25 23.46 2.27 -19.97
N PHE A 26 22.21 1.89 -20.19
CA PHE A 26 21.08 2.81 -20.19
C PHE A 26 20.30 2.53 -18.92
N SER A 27 20.13 3.52 -18.04
CA SER A 27 19.03 3.51 -17.07
C SER A 27 17.93 4.38 -17.67
N ASP A 28 16.69 3.90 -17.65
CA ASP A 28 15.57 4.83 -17.70
C ASP A 28 15.37 5.42 -16.29
N ASN A 29 14.67 6.55 -16.20
CA ASN A 29 14.29 7.15 -14.93
C ASN A 29 13.04 6.46 -14.32
N CYS A 30 12.69 5.25 -14.78
CA CYS A 30 11.47 4.56 -14.39
C CYS A 30 11.76 3.12 -13.91
N GLY A 31 12.99 2.84 -13.46
CA GLY A 31 13.37 1.60 -12.78
C GLY A 31 13.48 0.34 -13.66
N ASN A 32 13.44 0.44 -14.99
CA ASN A 32 13.62 -0.75 -15.83
C ASN A 32 15.10 -1.00 -16.11
N THR A 33 15.58 -2.19 -15.78
CA THR A 33 16.91 -2.65 -16.19
C THR A 33 16.89 -3.04 -17.67
N ALA A 34 17.70 -2.37 -18.49
CA ALA A 34 17.87 -2.73 -19.89
C ALA A 34 18.80 -3.96 -20.04
N GLU A 35 18.41 -4.93 -20.88
CA GLU A 35 19.24 -6.10 -21.21
C GLU A 35 20.57 -5.68 -21.87
N GLU A 36 21.68 -6.24 -21.38
CA GLU A 36 23.02 -6.00 -21.92
C GLU A 36 23.21 -6.71 -23.27
N HIS A 37 23.18 -5.94 -24.37
CA HIS A 37 23.52 -6.45 -25.69
C HIS A 37 24.94 -6.10 -26.10
N THR A 38 25.85 -7.08 -26.01
CA THR A 38 27.20 -6.98 -26.59
C THR A 38 27.17 -7.36 -28.07
N ASN A 39 27.27 -6.38 -28.97
CA ASN A 39 27.41 -6.61 -30.40
C ASN A 39 28.80 -6.16 -30.91
N THR A 40 29.54 -7.08 -31.53
CA THR A 40 30.81 -6.81 -32.22
C THR A 40 30.56 -6.46 -33.69
N GLY A 41 30.17 -5.21 -33.95
CA GLY A 41 29.96 -4.66 -35.30
C GLY A 41 29.24 -3.30 -35.27
N SER A 42 29.27 -2.52 -36.35
CA SER A 42 28.49 -1.28 -36.43
C SER A 42 27.00 -1.62 -36.45
N ALA A 43 26.31 -1.39 -35.32
CA ALA A 43 24.88 -1.58 -35.19
C ALA A 43 24.19 -0.21 -35.13
N THR A 44 23.02 -0.09 -35.77
CA THR A 44 22.08 0.98 -35.49
C THR A 44 21.31 0.57 -34.24
N VAL A 45 21.42 1.34 -33.17
CA VAL A 45 20.63 1.15 -31.95
C VAL A 45 19.48 2.14 -32.03
N SER A 46 18.25 1.63 -32.11
CA SER A 46 17.04 2.45 -31.99
C SER A 46 16.65 2.46 -30.51
N VAL A 47 16.71 3.63 -29.89
CA VAL A 47 16.28 3.83 -28.50
C VAL A 47 14.87 4.41 -28.52
N VAL A 48 13.95 3.75 -27.83
CA VAL A 48 12.60 4.26 -27.59
C VAL A 48 12.63 4.95 -26.23
N TYR A 49 12.37 6.25 -26.21
CA TYR A 49 12.22 6.99 -24.97
C TYR A 49 10.77 6.89 -24.51
N HIS A 50 10.53 6.17 -23.41
CA HIS A 50 9.27 6.25 -22.68
C HIS A 50 9.36 7.41 -21.71
N TYR A 51 8.63 8.49 -22.00
CA TYR A 51 8.43 9.55 -21.01
C TYR A 51 7.33 9.08 -20.06
N CYS A 52 7.64 8.98 -18.77
CA CYS A 52 6.66 8.74 -17.72
C CYS A 52 5.76 9.99 -17.63
N VAL A 53 4.63 9.96 -18.34
CA VAL A 53 3.59 10.97 -18.19
C VAL A 53 2.84 10.61 -16.92
N ALA A 54 2.79 11.48 -15.92
CA ALA A 54 1.51 12.11 -15.63
C ALA A 54 0.29 11.18 -15.77
N LYS A 55 0.15 10.07 -15.04
CA LYS A 55 -1.10 9.30 -14.98
C LYS A 55 -2.10 10.11 -14.15
N GLU A 56 -2.49 11.26 -14.70
CA GLU A 56 -3.63 12.06 -14.23
C GLU A 56 -4.96 11.32 -14.54
N VAL A 57 -4.88 10.20 -15.25
CA VAL A 57 -6.02 9.41 -15.69
C VAL A 57 -6.32 8.36 -14.61
N PRO A 58 -7.59 8.24 -14.15
CA PRO A 58 -8.00 7.15 -13.26
C PRO A 58 -7.56 5.78 -13.81
N PRO A 59 -7.54 4.71 -12.96
CA PRO A 59 -7.27 3.36 -13.41
C PRO A 59 -8.05 3.11 -14.70
N THR A 60 -7.39 2.62 -15.74
CA THR A 60 -8.14 2.20 -16.93
C THR A 60 -8.92 0.93 -16.59
N GLU A 61 -10.03 0.67 -17.27
CA GLU A 61 -10.76 -0.61 -17.13
C GLU A 61 -9.80 -1.82 -17.25
N THR A 62 -8.82 -1.72 -18.14
CA THR A 62 -7.75 -2.73 -18.32
C THR A 62 -6.84 -2.87 -17.11
N GLY A 63 -6.61 -1.79 -16.36
CA GLY A 63 -5.86 -1.81 -15.10
C GLY A 63 -6.54 -2.62 -14.00
N CYS A 64 -7.86 -2.80 -14.07
CA CYS A 64 -8.63 -3.56 -13.09
C CYS A 64 -8.80 -5.05 -13.45
N LEU A 65 -8.22 -5.52 -14.57
CA LEU A 65 -8.37 -6.89 -15.05
C LEU A 65 -7.46 -7.93 -14.38
N CYS A 66 -6.56 -7.52 -13.47
CA CYS A 66 -5.70 -8.43 -12.69
C CYS A 66 -4.96 -9.48 -13.54
N GLU A 67 -4.55 -9.12 -14.76
CA GLU A 67 -3.87 -10.05 -15.68
C GLU A 67 -2.39 -10.25 -15.34
N ARG A 68 -1.85 -9.44 -14.42
CA ARG A 68 -0.47 -9.48 -13.95
C ARG A 68 -0.31 -10.45 -12.78
N PRO A 69 0.85 -11.12 -12.64
CA PRO A 69 1.15 -11.93 -11.46
C PRO A 69 1.01 -11.09 -10.19
N SER A 70 0.28 -11.61 -9.20
CA SER A 70 0.12 -10.99 -7.88
C SER A 70 0.95 -11.75 -6.85
N PRO A 71 1.53 -11.06 -5.85
CA PRO A 71 2.10 -11.73 -4.70
C PRO A 71 0.99 -12.41 -3.88
N HIS A 72 1.33 -13.51 -3.21
CA HIS A 72 0.40 -14.19 -2.31
C HIS A 72 0.71 -13.83 -0.86
N TYR A 73 0.05 -12.79 -0.34
CA TYR A 73 0.26 -12.28 1.02
C TYR A 73 -0.45 -13.08 2.14
N ARG A 74 -0.95 -14.29 1.84
CA ARG A 74 -1.51 -15.24 2.83
C ARG A 74 -0.52 -16.35 3.18
N ARG A 75 0.73 -15.97 3.41
CA ARG A 75 1.82 -16.83 3.89
C ARG A 75 2.51 -16.13 5.05
N PRO A 76 3.17 -16.85 5.97
CA PRO A 76 4.05 -16.21 6.93
C PRO A 76 5.15 -15.41 6.22
N GLY A 77 5.53 -14.29 6.82
CA GLY A 77 6.50 -13.34 6.26
C GLY A 77 7.42 -12.79 7.33
N SER A 78 8.36 -11.95 6.88
CA SER A 78 9.30 -11.23 7.74
C SER A 78 8.74 -9.91 8.23
N LEU A 79 7.75 -9.37 7.51
CA LEU A 79 7.14 -8.08 7.76
C LEU A 79 5.61 -8.18 7.73
N LEU A 80 4.98 -7.59 8.74
CA LEU A 80 3.54 -7.52 8.92
C LEU A 80 3.10 -6.05 8.92
N LEU A 81 2.29 -5.64 7.95
CA LEU A 81 1.65 -4.32 7.94
C LEU A 81 0.23 -4.46 8.50
N PHE A 82 0.01 -3.93 9.70
CA PHE A 82 -1.32 -3.83 10.30
C PHE A 82 -1.94 -2.50 9.86
N PRO A 83 -3.05 -2.53 9.08
CA PRO A 83 -3.52 -1.31 8.45
C PRO A 83 -4.09 -0.25 9.41
N GLU A 84 -4.36 -0.62 10.66
CA GLU A 84 -4.88 0.31 11.66
C GLU A 84 -4.40 -0.03 13.08
N PHE A 85 -4.27 0.99 13.91
CA PHE A 85 -4.53 0.90 15.34
C PHE A 85 -5.38 2.10 15.75
N ASP A 86 -6.20 1.92 16.78
CA ASP A 86 -7.01 2.97 17.39
C ASP A 86 -6.92 2.85 18.92
N ASN A 87 -6.41 3.92 19.52
CA ASN A 87 -6.17 4.14 20.94
C ASN A 87 -7.02 5.30 21.49
N ARG A 88 -7.93 5.88 20.69
CA ARG A 88 -8.78 6.98 21.14
C ARG A 88 -9.63 6.55 22.32
N MET A 89 -10.06 7.54 23.10
CA MET A 89 -10.84 7.27 24.31
C MET A 89 -12.13 6.49 23.99
N GLY A 90 -12.19 5.24 24.47
CA GLY A 90 -13.34 4.35 24.28
C GLY A 90 -13.13 3.28 23.22
N ASP A 91 -12.04 3.35 22.46
CA ASP A 91 -11.62 2.37 21.47
C ASP A 91 -10.39 1.60 21.99
N VAL A 92 -10.27 0.33 21.58
CA VAL A 92 -9.14 -0.54 21.96
C VAL A 92 -8.75 -1.38 20.76
N SER A 93 -7.46 -1.35 20.40
CA SER A 93 -6.91 -2.28 19.43
C SER A 93 -6.08 -3.37 20.11
N VAL A 94 -6.40 -4.62 19.79
CA VAL A 94 -5.70 -5.81 20.24
C VAL A 94 -4.89 -6.35 19.07
N LEU A 95 -3.57 -6.27 19.17
CA LEU A 95 -2.64 -6.72 18.15
C LEU A 95 -1.99 -8.02 18.61
N THR A 96 -1.91 -9.01 17.71
CA THR A 96 -1.23 -10.27 17.96
C THR A 96 -0.19 -10.56 16.88
N VAL A 97 1.00 -10.98 17.28
CA VAL A 97 2.05 -11.52 16.41
C VAL A 97 2.47 -12.88 16.94
N THR A 98 2.60 -13.84 16.04
CA THR A 98 3.02 -15.20 16.34
C THR A 98 4.24 -15.57 15.51
N ASN A 99 5.27 -16.09 16.18
CA ASN A 99 6.39 -16.75 15.52
C ASN A 99 6.04 -18.22 15.29
N THR A 100 5.84 -18.60 14.03
CA THR A 100 5.46 -19.97 13.67
C THR A 100 6.65 -20.93 13.56
N ASP A 101 7.89 -20.44 13.62
CA ASP A 101 9.05 -21.34 13.70
C ASP A 101 9.07 -22.03 15.06
N CYS A 102 8.68 -23.30 15.05
CA CYS A 102 8.68 -24.18 16.20
C CYS A 102 9.92 -25.07 16.30
N THR A 103 10.71 -25.11 15.24
CA THR A 103 11.82 -26.05 15.12
C THR A 103 13.07 -25.51 15.78
N GLY A 104 13.12 -24.19 16.01
CA GLY A 104 14.37 -23.51 16.27
C GLY A 104 15.38 -23.81 15.16
N ALA A 105 14.96 -24.10 13.93
CA ALA A 105 15.88 -24.54 12.87
C ALA A 105 16.78 -23.39 12.40
N ALA A 106 16.48 -22.15 12.77
CA ALA A 106 17.42 -21.03 12.75
C ALA A 106 18.32 -20.94 13.99
N GLY A 107 18.61 -22.07 14.65
CA GLY A 107 19.52 -22.14 15.79
C GLY A 107 18.89 -22.01 17.19
N GLY A 108 17.58 -22.22 17.33
CA GLY A 108 16.86 -22.14 18.61
C GLY A 108 16.84 -20.74 19.19
N GLN A 109 17.06 -19.74 18.34
CA GLN A 109 17.20 -18.35 18.75
C GLN A 109 15.85 -17.67 18.80
N ASN A 110 15.73 -16.75 19.75
CA ASN A 110 14.62 -15.83 19.78
C ASN A 110 14.77 -14.87 18.61
N VAL A 111 13.64 -14.45 18.06
CA VAL A 111 13.58 -13.37 17.08
C VAL A 111 13.08 -12.12 17.79
N ASP A 112 13.75 -11.00 17.55
CA ASP A 112 13.25 -9.72 18.00
C ASP A 112 12.31 -9.17 16.92
N VAL A 113 11.16 -8.66 17.32
CA VAL A 113 10.18 -8.04 16.41
C VAL A 113 10.12 -6.56 16.75
N GLU A 114 10.50 -5.73 15.80
CA GLU A 114 10.34 -4.28 15.91
C GLU A 114 8.95 -3.90 15.47
N PHE A 115 8.22 -3.16 16.29
CA PHE A 115 6.95 -2.53 15.94
C PHE A 115 7.19 -1.05 15.73
N ILE A 116 6.81 -0.53 14.57
CA ILE A 116 6.86 0.90 14.27
C ILE A 116 5.43 1.40 14.05
N TYR A 117 4.98 2.25 14.97
CA TYR A 117 3.68 2.90 14.94
C TYR A 117 3.80 4.24 14.23
N ILE A 118 2.96 4.45 13.22
CA ILE A 118 2.87 5.69 12.47
C ILE A 118 1.57 6.38 12.83
N ASP A 119 1.67 7.59 13.36
CA ASP A 119 0.54 8.43 13.75
C ASP A 119 -0.19 9.01 12.53
N GLU A 120 -1.52 9.11 12.61
CA GLU A 120 -2.34 9.85 11.64
C GLU A 120 -1.90 11.32 11.54
N ASP A 121 -1.61 11.94 12.70
CA ASP A 121 -1.25 13.35 12.77
C ASP A 121 0.23 13.58 12.43
N GLY A 122 0.51 13.73 11.13
CA GLY A 122 1.83 14.12 10.63
C GLY A 122 2.85 12.98 10.62
N CYS A 123 2.38 11.73 10.62
CA CYS A 123 3.18 10.54 10.34
C CYS A 123 4.31 10.33 11.36
N ALA A 124 4.09 10.71 12.62
CA ALA A 124 5.10 10.57 13.66
C ALA A 124 5.35 9.10 13.98
N GLU A 125 6.62 8.74 14.17
CA GLU A 125 7.02 7.37 14.48
C GLU A 125 7.15 7.16 15.99
N TYR A 126 6.69 6.00 16.43
CA TYR A 126 7.04 5.47 17.74
C TYR A 126 7.37 3.99 17.59
N ASN A 127 8.55 3.60 18.04
CA ASN A 127 9.05 2.25 17.84
C ASN A 127 9.21 1.50 19.17
N LYS A 128 9.03 0.18 19.13
CA LYS A 128 9.22 -0.70 20.28
C LYS A 128 9.54 -2.12 19.85
N THR A 129 10.56 -2.71 20.47
CA THR A 129 10.97 -4.09 20.21
C THR A 129 10.41 -5.05 21.24
N GLU A 130 9.94 -6.21 20.79
CA GLU A 130 9.55 -7.33 21.66
C GLU A 130 10.19 -8.63 21.16
N THR A 131 10.63 -9.49 22.07
CA THR A 131 11.30 -10.75 21.74
C THR A 131 10.31 -11.90 21.71
N LEU A 132 10.26 -12.66 20.61
CA LEU A 132 9.49 -13.88 20.47
C LEU A 132 10.38 -15.11 20.51
N THR A 133 10.04 -16.06 21.39
CA THR A 133 10.69 -17.37 21.40
C THR A 133 10.12 -18.28 20.28
N PRO A 134 10.71 -19.46 20.00
CA PRO A 134 10.11 -20.40 19.05
C PRO A 134 8.69 -20.85 19.46
N CYS A 135 7.77 -20.95 18.49
CA CYS A 135 6.33 -21.16 18.68
C CYS A 135 5.61 -20.10 19.55
N ASP A 136 6.19 -18.94 19.78
CA ASP A 136 5.64 -17.97 20.72
C ASP A 136 4.58 -17.06 20.09
N THR A 137 3.69 -16.54 20.93
CA THR A 137 2.66 -15.58 20.54
C THR A 137 2.62 -14.43 21.53
N LEU A 138 2.83 -13.22 21.01
CA LEU A 138 2.62 -11.98 21.74
C LEU A 138 1.26 -11.41 21.37
N THR A 139 0.43 -11.15 22.37
CA THR A 139 -0.80 -10.36 22.24
C THR A 139 -0.70 -9.14 23.14
N LEU A 140 -0.95 -7.97 22.56
CA LEU A 140 -0.82 -6.68 23.24
C LEU A 140 -2.03 -5.79 22.98
N LEU A 141 -2.24 -4.85 23.92
CA LEU A 141 -3.13 -3.71 23.72
C LEU A 141 -2.27 -2.55 23.22
N THR A 142 -2.63 -1.99 22.07
CA THR A 142 -1.81 -0.98 21.39
C THR A 142 -1.62 0.27 22.22
N ASN A 143 -2.60 0.67 23.04
CA ASN A 143 -2.49 1.85 23.92
C ASN A 143 -1.51 1.69 25.08
N PHE A 144 -1.17 0.46 25.47
CA PHE A 144 -0.11 0.18 26.44
C PHE A 144 1.25 0.01 25.76
N HIS A 145 1.27 -0.42 24.50
CA HIS A 145 2.49 -0.62 23.74
C HIS A 145 3.00 0.70 23.15
N ASN A 146 2.10 1.49 22.55
CA ASN A 146 2.28 2.86 22.10
C ASN A 146 1.28 3.80 22.81
N PRO A 147 1.66 4.41 23.94
CA PRO A 147 0.80 5.35 24.66
C PRO A 147 0.80 6.77 24.06
N ASN A 148 1.54 7.01 22.98
CA ASN A 148 1.80 8.36 22.48
C ASN A 148 0.88 8.79 21.33
N HIS A 149 0.36 7.83 20.55
CA HIS A 149 -0.46 8.10 19.36
C HIS A 149 -1.89 7.59 19.55
N GLU A 150 -2.84 8.33 19.00
CA GLU A 150 -4.27 8.02 19.11
C GLU A 150 -4.75 7.09 17.99
N GLN A 151 -4.29 7.27 16.75
CA GLN A 151 -4.73 6.47 15.62
C GLN A 151 -3.65 6.45 14.53
N GLY A 152 -3.67 5.44 13.65
CA GLY A 152 -2.77 5.35 12.51
C GLY A 152 -2.57 3.90 12.09
N TYR A 153 -1.37 3.53 11.61
CA TYR A 153 -1.04 2.14 11.28
C TYR A 153 0.24 1.68 12.00
N VAL A 154 0.48 0.37 12.02
CA VAL A 154 1.69 -0.20 12.58
C VAL A 154 2.24 -1.25 11.65
N TYR A 155 3.53 -1.24 11.41
CA TYR A 155 4.22 -2.35 10.77
C TYR A 155 5.18 -2.99 11.76
N ALA A 156 5.37 -4.30 11.61
CA ALA A 156 6.24 -5.08 12.45
C ALA A 156 7.17 -5.93 11.61
N PHE A 157 8.47 -5.91 11.87
CA PHE A 157 9.46 -6.69 11.13
C PHE A 157 10.44 -7.41 12.05
N ALA A 158 10.98 -8.52 11.56
CA ALA A 158 11.93 -9.33 12.30
C ALA A 158 13.35 -8.74 12.28
N LYS A 159 14.02 -8.84 13.42
CA LYS A 159 15.41 -8.44 13.63
C LYS A 159 16.23 -9.57 14.23
N ASN A 160 17.53 -9.54 13.97
CA ASN A 160 18.51 -10.31 14.71
C ASN A 160 18.73 -9.68 16.12
N GLN A 161 19.53 -10.35 16.94
CA GLN A 161 19.86 -9.90 18.31
C GLN A 161 20.77 -8.66 18.35
N ASP A 162 21.41 -8.30 17.23
CA ASP A 162 22.21 -7.10 17.09
C ASP A 162 21.35 -5.88 16.71
N GLY A 163 20.07 -6.10 16.41
CA GLY A 163 19.10 -5.07 16.03
C GLY A 163 19.00 -4.83 14.53
N ASP A 164 19.63 -5.66 13.70
CA ASP A 164 19.52 -5.55 12.24
C ASP A 164 18.30 -6.32 11.73
N PRO A 165 17.56 -5.79 10.75
CA PRO A 165 16.41 -6.43 10.12
C PRO A 165 16.85 -7.66 9.31
N ILE A 166 16.07 -8.73 9.37
CA ILE A 166 16.44 -10.02 8.76
C ILE A 166 15.28 -10.71 8.04
N VAL A 167 15.64 -11.60 7.12
CA VAL A 167 14.70 -12.54 6.49
C VAL A 167 14.25 -13.56 7.53
N TRP A 168 13.00 -13.44 7.99
CA TRP A 168 12.34 -14.32 8.95
C TRP A 168 10.89 -14.61 8.53
N ASN A 169 10.72 -15.39 7.46
CA ASN A 169 9.41 -15.71 6.87
C ASN A 169 8.56 -16.70 7.71
N HIS A 170 8.36 -16.37 8.99
CA HIS A 170 7.64 -17.18 9.98
C HIS A 170 6.68 -16.36 10.85
N LEU A 171 6.58 -15.04 10.65
CA LEU A 171 5.63 -14.21 11.38
C LEU A 171 4.24 -14.28 10.74
N ILE A 172 3.23 -14.42 11.60
CA ILE A 172 1.82 -14.20 11.27
C ILE A 172 1.22 -13.27 12.33
N GLY A 173 0.06 -12.68 12.05
CA GLY A 173 -0.60 -11.84 13.03
C GLY A 173 -2.10 -11.68 12.80
N SER A 174 -2.71 -10.93 13.70
CA SER A 174 -4.12 -10.50 13.62
C SER A 174 -4.31 -9.21 14.42
N LEU A 175 -5.24 -8.38 13.98
CA LEU A 175 -5.71 -7.20 14.67
C LEU A 175 -7.21 -7.33 14.95
N LEU A 176 -7.63 -6.90 16.14
CA LEU A 176 -9.02 -6.69 16.49
C LEU A 176 -9.17 -5.26 16.99
N VAL A 177 -10.02 -4.47 16.33
CA VAL A 177 -10.41 -3.13 16.79
C VAL A 177 -11.78 -3.23 17.44
N ILE A 178 -11.86 -2.80 18.69
CA ILE A 178 -13.09 -2.77 19.49
C ILE A 178 -13.45 -1.31 19.68
N SER A 179 -14.52 -0.83 19.03
CA SER A 179 -14.93 0.56 19.16
C SER A 179 -16.14 0.72 20.08
N GLY A 180 -15.87 1.17 21.31
CA GLY A 180 -16.92 1.50 22.26
C GLY A 180 -17.71 2.76 21.89
N PHE A 181 -17.11 3.68 21.13
CA PHE A 181 -17.78 4.90 20.68
C PHE A 181 -18.68 4.65 19.46
N GLN A 182 -18.15 3.94 18.47
CA GLN A 182 -18.92 3.63 17.26
C GLN A 182 -19.87 2.42 17.45
N ALA A 183 -19.72 1.71 18.57
CA ALA A 183 -20.53 0.56 18.99
C ALA A 183 -20.49 -0.59 17.98
N PHE A 184 -19.32 -0.86 17.40
CA PHE A 184 -19.03 -2.04 16.60
C PHE A 184 -17.57 -2.44 16.71
N ASP A 185 -17.31 -3.71 16.44
CA ASP A 185 -15.97 -4.29 16.45
C ASP A 185 -15.71 -4.92 15.08
N TYR A 186 -14.44 -4.97 14.67
CA TYR A 186 -14.02 -5.65 13.44
C TYR A 186 -12.59 -6.18 13.60
N GLY A 187 -12.36 -7.33 12.97
CA GLY A 187 -11.02 -7.92 12.88
C GLY A 187 -10.41 -7.63 11.51
N LEU A 188 -9.08 -7.48 11.49
CA LEU A 188 -8.31 -7.34 10.26
C LEU A 188 -7.02 -8.14 10.41
N ASN A 189 -6.68 -8.95 9.42
CA ASN A 189 -5.35 -9.57 9.40
C ASN A 189 -4.33 -8.56 8.84
N PRO A 190 -3.06 -8.62 9.27
CA PRO A 190 -2.03 -7.82 8.63
C PRO A 190 -1.82 -8.27 7.18
N VAL A 191 -1.37 -7.33 6.36
CA VAL A 191 -0.73 -7.64 5.08
C VAL A 191 0.65 -8.21 5.39
N VAL A 192 1.02 -9.32 4.76
CA VAL A 192 2.26 -10.02 5.10
C VAL A 192 3.20 -10.01 3.93
N PHE A 193 4.38 -9.41 4.10
CA PHE A 193 5.44 -9.37 3.09
C PHE A 193 6.54 -10.35 3.46
N GLN A 194 6.91 -11.23 2.53
CA GLN A 194 8.07 -12.09 2.72
C GLN A 194 9.36 -11.28 2.54
N GLY A 195 10.36 -11.52 3.39
CA GLY A 195 11.72 -11.04 3.15
C GLY A 195 12.38 -11.85 2.03
N MET A 196 13.17 -11.18 1.21
CA MET A 196 13.86 -11.74 0.05
C MET A 196 15.25 -12.24 0.44
N GLY A 197 15.60 -13.44 -0.01
CA GLY A 197 16.88 -14.07 0.30
C GLY A 197 16.79 -15.28 1.23
N ASP A 198 17.93 -15.69 1.78
CA ASP A 198 18.03 -16.84 2.67
C ASP A 198 17.64 -16.45 4.10
N GLN A 199 17.01 -17.36 4.85
CA GLN A 199 16.61 -17.08 6.23
C GLN A 199 17.80 -16.62 7.10
N GLY A 200 17.61 -15.50 7.80
CA GLY A 200 18.59 -14.89 8.69
C GLY A 200 19.58 -13.93 8.01
N THR A 201 19.54 -13.78 6.67
CA THR A 201 20.28 -12.70 6.01
C THR A 201 19.63 -11.36 6.30
N LEU A 202 20.42 -10.28 6.18
CA LEU A 202 19.90 -8.92 6.30
C LEU A 202 18.90 -8.65 5.18
N THR A 203 17.80 -7.97 5.49
CA THR A 203 16.89 -7.44 4.47
C THR A 203 17.34 -6.07 4.00
N ASP A 204 17.97 -5.28 4.87
CA ASP A 204 18.53 -3.93 4.61
C ASP A 204 19.80 -4.05 3.73
N ILE A 205 19.59 -4.21 2.43
CA ILE A 205 20.65 -4.57 1.48
C ILE A 205 21.47 -3.34 1.11
N ASP A 206 20.82 -2.18 1.02
CA ASP A 206 21.41 -0.93 0.56
C ASP A 206 21.90 -0.02 1.72
N MET A 207 21.55 -0.36 2.97
CA MET A 207 21.94 0.32 4.21
C MET A 207 21.32 1.69 4.41
N ASP A 208 20.14 1.95 3.83
CA ASP A 208 19.44 3.22 3.99
C ASP A 208 18.55 3.24 5.26
N GLY A 209 18.22 2.08 5.82
CA GLY A 209 17.39 1.91 7.02
C GLY A 209 15.90 1.73 6.77
N ASN A 210 15.45 1.86 5.52
CA ASN A 210 14.05 1.74 5.09
C ASN A 210 13.67 0.26 4.91
N ARG A 211 12.37 0.00 4.69
CA ARG A 211 11.87 -1.35 4.48
C ARG A 211 11.24 -1.39 3.11
N ASP A 212 12.00 -1.91 2.17
CA ASP A 212 11.67 -1.70 0.76
C ASP A 212 10.81 -2.84 0.25
N LEU A 213 9.67 -2.45 -0.30
CA LEU A 213 8.68 -3.31 -0.91
C LEU A 213 8.91 -3.29 -2.42
N ASP A 214 10.14 -3.60 -2.81
CA ASP A 214 10.66 -3.44 -4.17
C ASP A 214 11.05 -4.79 -4.82
N GLY A 215 10.98 -5.90 -4.09
CA GLY A 215 11.40 -7.21 -4.54
C GLY A 215 12.90 -7.51 -4.36
N ALA A 216 13.71 -6.55 -3.88
CA ALA A 216 15.08 -6.78 -3.45
C ALA A 216 15.14 -7.11 -1.96
N GLU A 217 14.45 -6.34 -1.11
CA GLU A 217 14.43 -6.54 0.35
C GLU A 217 13.23 -7.36 0.83
N TYR A 218 12.03 -6.92 0.44
CA TYR A 218 10.76 -7.60 0.71
C TYR A 218 9.97 -7.82 -0.57
N GLU A 219 8.92 -8.65 -0.50
CA GLU A 219 7.97 -8.79 -1.60
C GLU A 219 7.41 -7.42 -2.01
N PRO A 220 7.22 -7.19 -3.32
CA PRO A 220 6.77 -5.89 -3.79
C PRO A 220 5.35 -5.55 -3.34
N ALA A 221 5.06 -4.26 -3.22
CA ALA A 221 3.71 -3.75 -2.96
C ALA A 221 2.76 -4.05 -4.15
N PRO A 222 1.44 -4.14 -3.92
CA PRO A 222 0.51 -4.38 -5.01
C PRO A 222 0.36 -3.15 -5.92
N ASP A 223 0.20 -3.37 -7.22
CA ASP A 223 -0.09 -2.31 -8.19
C ASP A 223 -1.55 -1.85 -8.12
N THR A 224 -2.46 -2.80 -7.94
CA THR A 224 -3.89 -2.57 -7.95
C THR A 224 -4.54 -3.29 -6.78
N ILE A 225 -5.50 -2.61 -6.16
CA ILE A 225 -6.28 -3.14 -5.05
C ILE A 225 -7.73 -3.22 -5.49
N LEU A 226 -8.31 -4.41 -5.38
CA LEU A 226 -9.72 -4.65 -5.65
C LEU A 226 -10.49 -4.91 -4.37
N ILE A 227 -11.53 -4.12 -4.14
CA ILE A 227 -12.46 -4.30 -3.04
C ILE A 227 -13.74 -4.90 -3.64
N PRO A 228 -14.12 -6.12 -3.25
CA PRO A 228 -15.13 -6.90 -3.94
C PRO A 228 -16.55 -6.34 -3.75
N ARG A 229 -16.75 -5.47 -2.76
CA ARG A 229 -18.02 -4.80 -2.54
C ARG A 229 -17.89 -3.46 -1.83
N PHE A 230 -18.83 -2.58 -2.08
CA PHE A 230 -19.26 -1.52 -1.17
C PHE A 230 -20.78 -1.48 -1.13
N LEU A 231 -21.35 -0.94 -0.05
CA LEU A 231 -22.79 -0.66 0.04
C LEU A 231 -23.05 0.83 -0.17
N GLY A 232 -24.20 1.19 -0.72
CA GLY A 232 -24.61 2.58 -0.89
C GLY A 232 -24.62 3.31 0.46
N GLN A 233 -23.91 4.41 0.55
CA GLN A 233 -23.68 5.14 1.81
C GLN A 233 -24.87 6.00 2.21
N ASP A 234 -25.21 6.01 3.49
CA ASP A 234 -26.16 6.92 4.11
C ASP A 234 -25.46 8.24 4.49
N PRO A 235 -26.20 9.36 4.55
CA PRO A 235 -25.65 10.61 5.06
C PRO A 235 -25.20 10.48 6.53
N PRO A 236 -24.32 11.38 7.01
CA PRO A 236 -23.93 11.39 8.41
C PRO A 236 -25.14 11.38 9.35
N PRO A 237 -25.16 10.51 10.39
CA PRO A 237 -26.29 10.44 11.30
C PRO A 237 -26.47 11.74 12.08
N ALA A 238 -27.71 12.05 12.46
CA ALA A 238 -27.94 13.12 13.41
C ALA A 238 -27.25 12.80 14.75
N LYS A 239 -26.79 13.84 15.46
CA LYS A 239 -26.07 13.68 16.72
C LYS A 239 -26.84 12.77 17.70
N GLY A 240 -26.18 11.70 18.17
CA GLY A 240 -26.76 10.72 19.08
C GLY A 240 -27.52 9.56 18.42
N GLN A 241 -27.48 9.46 17.09
CA GLN A 241 -27.99 8.29 16.36
C GLN A 241 -26.83 7.39 15.90
N VAL A 242 -27.09 6.09 15.84
CA VAL A 242 -26.19 5.11 15.24
C VAL A 242 -26.16 5.35 13.73
N ALA A 243 -24.97 5.37 13.13
CA ALA A 243 -24.83 5.47 11.67
C ALA A 243 -25.53 4.28 11.01
N GLY A 244 -26.20 4.51 9.88
CA GLY A 244 -26.76 3.43 9.06
C GLY A 244 -25.65 2.72 8.29
N PHE A 245 -25.67 2.83 6.96
CA PHE A 245 -24.63 2.31 6.09
C PHE A 245 -23.56 3.39 5.92
N ARG A 246 -22.40 3.26 6.58
CA ARG A 246 -21.37 4.31 6.56
C ARG A 246 -19.96 3.75 6.72
N SER A 247 -19.47 3.20 5.63
CA SER A 247 -18.21 2.48 5.51
C SER A 247 -17.03 3.42 5.34
N GLN A 248 -15.88 3.00 5.84
CA GLN A 248 -14.64 3.77 5.81
C GLN A 248 -13.57 3.01 5.05
N LEU A 249 -12.74 3.75 4.32
CA LEU A 249 -11.61 3.18 3.60
C LEU A 249 -10.34 3.58 4.33
N ILE A 250 -9.59 2.61 4.84
CA ILE A 250 -8.23 2.84 5.33
C ILE A 250 -7.34 2.98 4.11
N LEU A 251 -6.50 4.01 4.08
CA LEU A 251 -5.52 4.31 3.04
C LEU A 251 -4.13 4.43 3.67
N ILE A 252 -3.13 3.80 3.06
CA ILE A 252 -1.72 3.84 3.49
C ILE A 252 -0.87 4.18 2.26
N ALA A 253 -0.04 5.22 2.39
CA ALA A 253 0.96 5.53 1.39
C ALA A 253 2.16 4.61 1.63
N LEU A 254 2.50 3.82 0.62
CA LEU A 254 3.68 2.95 0.63
C LEU A 254 4.77 3.50 -0.28
N THR A 255 4.67 4.77 -0.68
CA THR A 255 5.66 5.49 -1.48
C THR A 255 5.59 6.95 -1.05
N GLY A 256 6.72 7.65 -1.01
CA GLY A 256 6.72 9.09 -0.72
C GLY A 256 6.51 9.48 0.74
N GLY A 257 6.61 8.58 1.72
CA GLY A 257 7.03 9.02 3.04
C GLY A 257 6.21 10.10 3.78
N ARG A 258 6.85 10.77 4.75
CA ARG A 258 6.21 11.84 5.55
C ARG A 258 6.11 13.19 4.83
N GLN A 259 6.88 13.37 3.75
CA GLN A 259 7.02 14.65 3.05
C GLN A 259 6.10 14.76 1.83
N PHE A 260 5.34 13.70 1.50
CA PHE A 260 4.49 13.68 0.33
C PHE A 260 3.01 13.60 0.69
N ASP A 261 2.23 14.24 -0.17
CA ASP A 261 0.81 13.97 -0.30
C ASP A 261 0.63 12.93 -1.41
N THR A 262 -0.08 11.85 -1.11
CA THR A 262 -0.38 10.76 -2.03
C THR A 262 -1.81 10.86 -2.53
N GLN A 263 -1.97 10.85 -3.84
CA GLN A 263 -3.25 10.77 -4.51
C GLN A 263 -3.52 9.32 -4.94
N VAL A 264 -4.65 8.78 -4.46
CA VAL A 264 -5.23 7.52 -4.92
C VAL A 264 -6.34 7.81 -5.92
N CYS A 265 -6.40 7.01 -6.98
CA CYS A 265 -7.46 7.07 -7.96
C CYS A 265 -8.37 5.84 -7.90
N PHE A 266 -9.65 6.11 -8.11
CA PHE A 266 -10.73 5.15 -8.01
C PHE A 266 -11.34 4.94 -9.38
N LEU A 267 -11.56 3.67 -9.71
CA LEU A 267 -12.55 3.26 -10.68
C LEU A 267 -13.52 2.34 -9.94
N PHE A 268 -14.82 2.59 -10.02
CA PHE A 268 -15.81 1.78 -9.31
C PHE A 268 -17.07 1.64 -10.14
N TRP A 269 -17.77 0.54 -9.93
CA TRP A 269 -18.99 0.19 -10.64
C TRP A 269 -20.09 -0.06 -9.63
N ASN A 270 -21.31 0.33 -9.96
CA ASN A 270 -22.48 -0.05 -9.17
C ASN A 270 -22.97 -1.47 -9.53
N ASP A 271 -24.12 -1.84 -9.00
CA ASP A 271 -24.79 -3.14 -9.18
C ASP A 271 -25.37 -3.40 -10.57
N ASN A 272 -25.26 -2.46 -11.51
CA ASN A 272 -25.66 -2.64 -12.90
C ASN A 272 -24.57 -2.12 -13.86
N GLU A 273 -23.31 -2.35 -13.45
CA GLU A 273 -22.10 -2.10 -14.22
C GLU A 273 -21.91 -0.64 -14.70
N GLU A 274 -22.61 0.33 -14.11
CA GLU A 274 -22.37 1.74 -14.39
C GLU A 274 -21.08 2.20 -13.70
N GLN A 275 -20.14 2.71 -14.50
CA GLN A 275 -18.81 3.08 -14.05
C GLN A 275 -18.73 4.53 -13.58
N PHE A 276 -17.99 4.73 -12.51
CA PHE A 276 -17.65 6.03 -11.94
C PHE A 276 -16.15 6.11 -11.63
N SER A 277 -15.65 7.33 -11.47
CA SER A 277 -14.26 7.57 -11.08
C SER A 277 -14.16 8.69 -10.04
N ALA A 278 -13.15 8.61 -9.18
CA ALA A 278 -12.84 9.64 -8.21
C ALA A 278 -11.32 9.69 -7.95
N GLN A 279 -10.88 10.73 -7.24
CA GLN A 279 -9.53 10.86 -6.71
C GLN A 279 -9.62 11.34 -5.27
N HIS A 280 -8.73 10.86 -4.41
CA HIS A 280 -8.60 11.31 -3.02
C HIS A 280 -7.13 11.51 -2.70
N THR A 281 -6.80 12.57 -1.97
CA THR A 281 -5.43 12.89 -1.58
C THR A 281 -5.32 12.83 -0.08
N PHE A 282 -4.29 12.15 0.40
CA PHE A 282 -4.02 11.92 1.82
C PHE A 282 -2.50 11.92 2.07
N SER A 283 -2.07 12.06 3.32
CA SER A 283 -0.65 11.98 3.71
C SER A 283 -0.47 10.82 4.66
N CYS A 284 0.50 9.93 4.36
CA CYS A 284 0.86 8.66 5.02
C CYS A 284 -0.26 7.68 5.38
N TRP A 285 -1.28 8.10 6.11
CA TRP A 285 -2.41 7.30 6.54
C TRP A 285 -3.67 8.14 6.67
N GLU A 286 -4.80 7.64 6.20
CA GLU A 286 -6.11 8.24 6.46
C GLU A 286 -7.20 7.17 6.48
N LYS A 287 -8.33 7.47 7.13
CA LYS A 287 -9.52 6.61 7.14
C LYS A 287 -10.81 7.38 6.78
N PRO A 288 -10.91 7.94 5.56
CA PRO A 288 -12.09 8.69 5.12
C PRO A 288 -13.33 7.81 5.03
N TYR A 289 -14.51 8.41 5.19
CA TYR A 289 -15.75 7.77 4.78
C TYR A 289 -15.86 7.73 3.25
N LEU A 290 -16.46 6.68 2.68
CA LEU A 290 -16.62 6.58 1.22
C LEU A 290 -17.36 7.79 0.63
N ASP A 291 -18.35 8.33 1.36
CA ASP A 291 -19.12 9.49 0.90
C ASP A 291 -18.41 10.84 1.03
N GLU A 292 -17.23 10.86 1.68
CA GLU A 292 -16.32 12.01 1.76
C GLU A 292 -15.32 12.01 0.58
N ILE A 293 -14.94 10.83 0.06
CA ILE A 293 -14.16 10.69 -1.17
C ILE A 293 -14.97 11.20 -2.37
N THR A 294 -16.21 10.71 -2.52
CA THR A 294 -17.13 11.21 -3.53
C THR A 294 -18.58 10.95 -3.16
N PHE A 295 -19.47 11.88 -3.52
CA PHE A 295 -20.91 11.73 -3.35
C PHE A 295 -21.48 10.56 -4.16
N ALA A 296 -20.74 10.07 -5.16
CA ALA A 296 -21.17 8.97 -6.01
C ALA A 296 -21.29 7.62 -5.26
N PHE A 297 -20.67 7.47 -4.09
CA PHE A 297 -20.90 6.32 -3.21
C PHE A 297 -22.23 6.37 -2.44
N ARG A 298 -22.95 7.50 -2.46
CA ARG A 298 -24.21 7.63 -1.69
C ARG A 298 -25.33 6.80 -2.30
N ASN A 299 -26.07 6.10 -1.45
CA ASN A 299 -27.25 5.32 -1.86
C ASN A 299 -28.28 6.17 -2.62
N THR A 300 -28.46 7.42 -2.19
CA THR A 300 -29.39 8.34 -2.87
C THR A 300 -28.95 8.73 -4.27
N TYR A 301 -27.65 8.73 -4.55
CA TYR A 301 -27.12 9.03 -5.88
C TYR A 301 -27.18 7.79 -6.78
N LEU A 302 -26.77 6.63 -6.27
CA LEU A 302 -26.80 5.36 -7.00
C LEU A 302 -28.23 4.99 -7.44
N LYS A 303 -29.25 5.35 -6.65
CA LYS A 303 -30.66 5.21 -7.07
C LYS A 303 -31.10 6.08 -8.24
N THR A 304 -30.27 7.02 -8.68
CA THR A 304 -30.54 7.89 -9.84
C THR A 304 -29.84 7.42 -11.09
N THR A 305 -28.97 6.41 -10.98
CA THR A 305 -28.21 5.80 -12.07
C THR A 305 -28.95 4.56 -12.58
N ASP A 306 -28.42 3.85 -13.56
CA ASP A 306 -28.93 2.51 -13.89
C ASP A 306 -28.55 1.57 -12.75
N HIS A 307 -29.48 0.79 -12.21
CA HIS A 307 -29.27 0.00 -10.98
C HIS A 307 -30.12 -1.27 -10.96
N ASP A 308 -29.67 -2.30 -10.24
CA ASP A 308 -30.43 -3.55 -10.06
C ASP A 308 -31.01 -3.65 -8.64
N LEU A 309 -32.33 -3.46 -8.54
CA LEU A 309 -33.08 -3.51 -7.28
C LEU A 309 -32.99 -4.88 -6.58
N ASP A 310 -32.69 -5.95 -7.31
CA ASP A 310 -32.68 -7.31 -6.77
C ASP A 310 -31.26 -7.84 -6.46
N GLU A 311 -30.20 -7.03 -6.65
CA GLU A 311 -28.81 -7.46 -6.44
C GLU A 311 -28.56 -7.84 -4.97
N ILE A 312 -28.98 -7.00 -4.03
CA ILE A 312 -28.85 -7.30 -2.60
C ILE A 312 -30.07 -8.06 -2.10
N ILE A 313 -29.98 -9.39 -2.10
CA ILE A 313 -31.03 -10.27 -1.60
C ILE A 313 -31.39 -9.92 -0.14
N GLY A 314 -32.62 -9.44 0.06
CA GLY A 314 -33.15 -9.07 1.38
C GLY A 314 -32.95 -7.61 1.78
N ALA A 315 -32.32 -6.80 0.92
CA ALA A 315 -32.16 -5.36 1.11
C ALA A 315 -32.29 -4.60 -0.23
N ASP A 316 -33.39 -4.84 -0.95
CA ASP A 316 -33.80 -4.27 -2.26
C ASP A 316 -33.84 -2.72 -2.38
N HIS A 317 -33.56 -2.02 -1.29
CA HIS A 317 -33.52 -0.56 -1.21
C HIS A 317 -32.08 -0.04 -1.04
N ARG A 318 -31.10 -0.90 -1.17
CA ARG A 318 -29.69 -0.60 -0.97
C ARG A 318 -28.95 -0.94 -2.25
N GLU A 319 -28.29 0.07 -2.80
CA GLU A 319 -27.41 -0.12 -3.94
C GLU A 319 -26.07 -0.69 -3.47
N SER A 320 -25.35 -1.32 -4.37
CA SER A 320 -24.00 -1.83 -4.12
C SER A 320 -23.11 -1.67 -5.34
N GLY A 321 -21.91 -2.22 -5.26
CA GLY A 321 -20.92 -2.13 -6.32
C GLY A 321 -19.57 -2.64 -5.84
N TRP A 322 -18.51 -2.48 -6.64
CA TRP A 322 -17.14 -2.86 -6.28
C TRP A 322 -16.15 -1.77 -6.69
N ILE A 323 -14.95 -1.78 -6.08
CA ILE A 323 -13.95 -0.71 -6.22
C ILE A 323 -12.63 -1.30 -6.73
N CYS A 324 -12.01 -0.59 -7.66
CA CYS A 324 -10.64 -0.75 -8.12
C CYS A 324 -9.83 0.51 -7.77
N LEU A 325 -8.68 0.32 -7.14
CA LEU A 325 -7.83 1.40 -6.63
C LEU A 325 -6.41 1.24 -7.17
N GLN A 326 -5.79 2.38 -7.50
CA GLN A 326 -4.36 2.48 -7.82
C GLN A 326 -3.83 3.80 -7.26
N GLY A 327 -2.54 3.86 -6.93
CA GLY A 327 -1.86 5.13 -6.73
C GLY A 327 -1.77 5.88 -8.05
N CYS A 328 -1.93 7.20 -8.00
CA CYS A 328 -1.86 8.07 -9.18
C CYS A 328 -0.63 8.94 -9.17
N LEU A 329 -0.45 9.68 -8.07
CA LEU A 329 0.63 10.66 -7.94
C LEU A 329 0.95 10.86 -6.46
N ALA A 330 2.23 10.83 -6.11
CA ALA A 330 2.70 11.33 -4.83
C ALA A 330 3.57 12.57 -5.07
N THR A 331 3.34 13.66 -4.34
CA THR A 331 4.10 14.91 -4.52
C THR A 331 4.68 15.43 -3.23
N SER A 332 5.94 15.83 -3.27
CA SER A 332 6.59 16.63 -2.23
C SER A 332 6.85 18.06 -2.74
N ALA A 333 7.52 18.88 -1.92
CA ALA A 333 7.97 20.19 -2.38
C ALA A 333 9.08 20.15 -3.45
N GLN A 334 9.68 18.99 -3.74
CA GLN A 334 10.79 18.87 -4.69
C GLN A 334 10.66 17.70 -5.69
N GLU A 335 9.76 16.75 -5.46
CA GLU A 335 9.63 15.52 -6.25
C GLU A 335 8.18 15.20 -6.59
N SER A 336 7.97 14.44 -7.66
CA SER A 336 6.68 13.89 -8.03
C SER A 336 6.85 12.45 -8.49
N ILE A 337 6.37 11.52 -7.67
CA ILE A 337 6.43 10.09 -7.94
C ILE A 337 5.12 9.67 -8.60
N MET A 338 5.28 9.13 -9.80
CA MET A 338 4.21 8.60 -10.62
C MET A 338 3.85 7.19 -10.19
N ASP A 339 2.54 6.93 -10.17
CA ASP A 339 1.96 5.65 -9.75
C ASP A 339 2.58 5.14 -8.42
N PRO A 340 2.43 5.91 -7.32
CA PRO A 340 2.94 5.49 -6.03
C PRO A 340 2.31 4.17 -5.58
N SER A 341 3.07 3.37 -4.85
CA SER A 341 2.55 2.22 -4.12
C SER A 341 1.64 2.70 -2.99
N ILE A 342 0.49 2.04 -2.85
CA ILE A 342 -0.47 2.28 -1.78
C ILE A 342 -0.98 0.96 -1.22
N TYR A 343 -1.56 1.02 -0.02
CA TYR A 343 -2.42 -0.04 0.48
C TYR A 343 -3.77 0.52 0.92
N ALA A 344 -4.83 -0.28 0.78
CA ALA A 344 -6.17 0.13 1.12
C ALA A 344 -7.02 -1.02 1.65
N VAL A 345 -7.83 -0.76 2.67
CA VAL A 345 -8.73 -1.75 3.27
C VAL A 345 -10.08 -1.11 3.54
N LEU A 346 -11.16 -1.74 3.08
CA LEU A 346 -12.52 -1.31 3.40
C LEU A 346 -12.96 -1.86 4.75
N VAL A 347 -13.36 -0.97 5.64
CA VAL A 347 -14.13 -1.30 6.85
C VAL A 347 -15.60 -1.01 6.54
N GLU A 348 -16.34 -2.05 6.19
CA GLU A 348 -17.77 -1.98 5.90
C GLU A 348 -18.54 -1.84 7.20
N ARG A 349 -19.47 -0.87 7.26
CA ARG A 349 -20.28 -0.61 8.45
C ARG A 349 -21.76 -0.56 8.12
N VAL A 350 -22.53 -1.35 8.87
CA VAL A 350 -23.99 -1.39 8.79
C VAL A 350 -24.56 -1.31 10.21
N GLY A 351 -25.00 -0.13 10.62
CA GLY A 351 -25.53 0.07 11.97
C GLY A 351 -24.41 -0.05 13.03
N SER A 352 -24.64 -1.01 13.93
CA SER A 352 -23.71 -1.45 14.97
C SER A 352 -22.86 -2.66 14.54
N PHE A 353 -22.89 -3.03 13.27
CA PHE A 353 -22.08 -4.12 12.73
C PHE A 353 -20.95 -3.54 11.88
N GLY A 354 -19.75 -4.06 12.06
CA GLY A 354 -18.60 -3.78 11.22
C GLY A 354 -17.99 -5.07 10.71
N VAL A 355 -17.47 -5.04 9.49
CA VAL A 355 -16.64 -6.11 8.95
C VAL A 355 -15.53 -5.50 8.10
N ALA A 356 -14.34 -6.06 8.21
CA ALA A 356 -13.21 -5.72 7.37
C ALA A 356 -12.62 -7.02 6.84
N ASP A 357 -12.21 -7.00 5.58
CA ASP A 357 -11.51 -8.09 4.93
C ASP A 357 -10.33 -7.49 4.17
N LEU A 358 -9.22 -8.23 4.11
CA LEU A 358 -8.13 -7.85 3.22
C LEU A 358 -8.65 -7.84 1.77
N PRO A 359 -8.27 -6.83 0.97
CA PRO A 359 -8.69 -6.73 -0.42
C PRO A 359 -8.05 -7.85 -1.26
N PHE A 360 -8.42 -7.89 -2.54
CA PHE A 360 -7.67 -8.65 -3.53
C PHE A 360 -6.56 -7.77 -4.11
N GLU A 361 -5.35 -8.30 -4.13
CA GLU A 361 -4.19 -7.61 -4.69
C GLU A 361 -3.83 -8.09 -6.09
N CYS A 362 -3.47 -7.16 -6.96
CA CYS A 362 -3.15 -7.42 -8.35
C CYS A 362 -1.91 -6.67 -8.84
N GLY A 363 -1.06 -7.36 -9.60
CA GLY A 363 0.21 -6.81 -10.08
C GLY A 363 1.18 -6.48 -8.95
N ILE A 364 2.31 -5.90 -9.33
CA ILE A 364 3.39 -5.51 -8.42
C ILE A 364 3.89 -4.11 -8.75
N ARG A 365 4.31 -3.39 -7.72
CA ARG A 365 5.01 -2.11 -7.79
C ARG A 365 6.32 -2.23 -7.04
N MET A 366 7.37 -1.70 -7.65
CA MET A 366 8.75 -1.81 -7.15
C MET A 366 9.23 -0.52 -6.49
N ASN A 367 8.42 0.55 -6.49
CA ASN A 367 8.74 1.83 -5.84
C ASN A 367 8.11 1.93 -4.45
N GLY A 368 7.88 0.79 -3.80
CA GLY A 368 7.23 0.72 -2.50
C GLY A 368 8.27 0.73 -1.39
N ALA A 369 8.04 1.51 -0.33
CA ALA A 369 8.84 1.55 0.88
C ALA A 369 8.01 2.04 2.07
N LEU A 370 8.30 1.53 3.28
CA LEU A 370 7.57 1.92 4.49
C LEU A 370 8.09 3.23 5.07
N LEU A 371 7.35 4.29 4.76
CA LEU A 371 7.52 5.65 5.28
C LEU A 371 8.93 6.25 5.15
N PRO A 372 9.47 6.42 3.93
CA PRO A 372 10.69 7.20 3.72
C PRO A 372 10.62 8.59 4.37
N ASP A 373 11.72 9.12 4.91
CA ASP A 373 11.71 10.43 5.56
C ASP A 373 12.18 11.57 4.63
N HIS A 374 12.78 11.23 3.48
CA HIS A 374 13.46 12.17 2.62
C HIS A 374 12.52 12.90 1.65
N ILE A 375 12.89 14.13 1.25
CA ILE A 375 12.07 14.98 0.36
C ILE A 375 12.02 14.48 -1.10
N PHE A 376 12.93 13.58 -1.47
CA PHE A 376 12.95 12.92 -2.79
C PHE A 376 12.31 11.52 -2.76
N GLY A 377 11.82 11.05 -1.62
CA GLY A 377 11.29 9.69 -1.47
C GLY A 377 12.36 8.74 -0.93
N ASP A 378 12.24 7.47 -1.29
CA ASP A 378 13.07 6.38 -0.77
C ASP A 378 14.44 6.32 -1.46
N GLY A 379 14.43 6.56 -2.77
CA GLY A 379 15.51 6.32 -3.73
C GLY A 379 16.52 5.27 -3.31
N ASP A 380 16.39 4.06 -3.82
CA ASP A 380 17.38 3.00 -3.61
C ASP A 380 18.62 3.23 -4.51
N PRO A 381 19.86 3.37 -3.96
CA PRO A 381 20.26 3.41 -2.54
C PRO A 381 20.48 4.85 -2.03
N THR A 382 20.14 5.85 -2.83
CA THR A 382 20.21 7.26 -2.43
C THR A 382 19.07 8.04 -3.08
N PRO A 383 18.21 8.71 -2.30
CA PRO A 383 17.16 9.58 -2.81
C PRO A 383 17.68 10.63 -3.79
N VAL A 384 17.19 10.62 -5.04
CA VAL A 384 17.54 11.64 -6.04
C VAL A 384 16.30 12.17 -6.76
N ASN A 385 16.32 13.46 -7.08
CA ASN A 385 15.20 14.06 -7.81
C ASN A 385 15.01 13.39 -9.20
N GLY A 386 13.79 12.94 -9.48
CA GLY A 386 13.35 12.35 -10.73
C GLY A 386 13.72 10.88 -10.93
N ASP A 387 13.98 10.12 -9.85
CA ASP A 387 14.13 8.65 -9.87
C ASP A 387 12.80 7.89 -9.78
N ASN A 388 11.72 8.58 -9.41
CA ASN A 388 10.38 8.01 -9.25
C ASN A 388 10.27 6.96 -8.14
N GLN A 389 11.01 7.13 -7.03
CA GLN A 389 11.08 6.18 -5.91
C GLN A 389 10.71 6.78 -4.55
#